data_AF-A0A517TX48-F1
#
_entry.id   AF-A0A517TX48-F1
#
_cell.length_a   1.000
_cell.length_b   1.000
_cell.length_c   1.000
_cell.angle_alpha   90.00
_cell.angle_beta   90.00
_cell.angle_gamma   90.00
#
_symmetry.space_group_name_H-M   'P 1'
#
loop_
_entity.id
_entity.type
_entity.pdbx_description
1 polymer ?
#
loop_
_entity_poly.entity_id
_entity_poly.type
_entity_poly.pdbx_seq_one_letter_code
_entity_poly.pdbx_strand_id
1 'polypeptide(L)'
;MLTYLRYALATVCIAASVGCLALWWRSATHYEMTLGSLNNSQLFQLYAYCGGCKVGLGDFGPTNWKYDWKYKSVEFDPEFASLNSSRPHFAASVRYQPRTSLRVSFPLWYSTLVFALAGVASLRLGRRFTIRSAIIATTVVAGLLGMAVIL
;
A
#
# COMPACT_ATOMS: atom_id res chain seq x y z
N MET A 1 -3.92 -31.13 4.23
CA MET A 1 -3.15 -30.10 3.48
C MET A 1 -3.74 -28.69 3.57
N LEU A 2 -5.07 -28.52 3.51
CA LEU A 2 -5.72 -27.21 3.57
C LEU A 2 -5.35 -26.35 4.80
N THR A 3 -5.05 -26.98 5.94
CA THR A 3 -4.65 -26.29 7.18
C THR A 3 -3.33 -25.52 7.04
N TYR A 4 -2.33 -26.12 6.37
CA TYR A 4 -1.04 -25.46 6.14
C TYR A 4 -1.18 -24.27 5.20
N LEU A 5 -2.05 -24.40 4.18
CA LEU A 5 -2.33 -23.33 3.24
C LEU A 5 -2.98 -22.11 3.94
N ARG A 6 -3.88 -22.34 4.90
CA ARG A 6 -4.49 -21.27 5.72
C ARG A 6 -3.48 -20.54 6.59
N TYR A 7 -2.58 -21.27 7.25
CA TYR A 7 -1.54 -20.66 8.07
C TYR A 7 -0.54 -19.87 7.22
N ALA A 8 -0.11 -20.43 6.07
CA ALA A 8 0.76 -19.73 5.15
C ALA A 8 0.12 -18.42 4.66
N LEU A 9 -1.15 -18.45 4.23
CA LEU A 9 -1.85 -17.26 3.76
C LEU A 9 -2.01 -16.22 4.88
N ALA A 10 -2.35 -16.64 6.09
CA ALA A 10 -2.42 -15.77 7.25
C ALA A 10 -1.07 -15.09 7.56
N THR A 11 0.04 -15.83 7.52
CA THR A 11 1.38 -15.27 7.77
C THR A 11 1.78 -14.26 6.71
N VAL A 12 1.49 -14.52 5.43
CA VAL A 12 1.78 -13.58 4.33
C VAL A 12 0.94 -12.32 4.45
N CYS A 13 -0.35 -12.44 4.77
CA CYS A 13 -1.22 -11.28 4.97
C CYS A 13 -0.78 -10.43 6.17
N ILE A 14 -0.40 -11.05 7.28
CA ILE A 14 0.09 -10.31 8.45
C ILE A 14 1.42 -9.62 8.13
N ALA A 15 2.36 -10.32 7.48
CA ALA A 15 3.62 -9.72 7.07
C ALA A 15 3.42 -8.54 6.10
N ALA A 16 2.51 -8.69 5.13
CA ALA A 16 2.15 -7.62 4.20
C ALA A 16 1.52 -6.42 4.93
N SER A 17 0.66 -6.66 5.92
CA SER A 17 0.07 -5.62 6.76
C SER A 17 1.16 -4.84 7.51
N VAL A 18 2.10 -5.52 8.18
CA VAL A 18 3.22 -4.87 8.87
C VAL A 18 4.10 -4.07 7.90
N GLY A 19 4.34 -4.60 6.70
CA GLY A 19 5.06 -3.89 5.64
C GLY A 19 4.34 -2.61 5.19
N CYS A 20 3.02 -2.67 4.97
CA CYS A 20 2.22 -1.49 4.65
C CYS A 20 2.21 -0.46 5.78
N LEU A 21 2.17 -0.90 7.04
CA LEU A 21 2.23 -0.01 8.20
C LEU A 21 3.59 0.68 8.30
N ALA A 22 4.68 -0.07 8.10
CA ALA A 22 6.04 0.48 8.09
C ALA A 22 6.21 1.50 6.95
N LEU A 23 5.68 1.20 5.76
CA LEU A 23 5.64 2.13 4.64
C LEU A 23 4.79 3.35 4.94
N TRP A 24 3.64 3.19 5.60
CA TRP A 24 2.80 4.31 6.01
C TRP A 24 3.55 5.26 6.95
N TRP A 25 4.17 4.73 8.00
CA TRP A 25 4.98 5.51 8.93
C TRP A 25 6.16 6.20 8.22
N ARG A 26 6.91 5.45 7.41
CA ARG A 26 8.04 5.97 6.65
C ARG A 26 7.60 7.04 5.64
N SER A 27 6.42 6.91 5.04
CA SER A 27 5.89 7.88 4.08
C SER A 27 5.59 9.27 4.67
N ALA A 28 5.57 9.40 6.01
CA ALA A 28 5.47 10.68 6.69
C ALA A 28 6.80 11.48 6.64
N THR A 29 7.93 10.79 6.48
CA THR A 29 9.28 11.40 6.49
C THR A 29 10.05 11.22 5.19
N HIS A 30 9.64 10.28 4.34
CA HIS A 30 10.32 9.95 3.10
C HIS A 30 9.32 9.84 1.95
N TYR A 31 9.77 10.29 0.79
CA TYR A 31 9.14 10.01 -0.49
C TYR A 31 9.80 8.79 -1.12
N GLU A 32 9.02 7.73 -1.33
CA GLU A 32 9.51 6.53 -1.99
C GLU A 32 8.92 6.39 -3.38
N MET A 33 9.78 6.08 -4.34
CA MET A 33 9.43 5.91 -5.74
C MET A 33 10.10 4.67 -6.29
N THR A 34 9.30 3.77 -6.83
CA THR A 34 9.75 2.62 -7.60
C THR A 34 9.26 2.77 -9.03
N LEU A 35 10.18 2.67 -9.97
CA LEU A 35 9.92 2.72 -11.40
C LEU A 35 10.41 1.41 -12.01
N GLY A 36 9.65 0.86 -12.94
CA GLY A 36 10.07 -0.30 -13.72
C GLY A 36 9.30 -0.40 -15.02
N SER A 37 9.84 -1.13 -15.99
CA SER A 37 9.10 -1.51 -17.19
C SER A 37 8.55 -2.93 -17.05
N LEU A 38 7.27 -3.13 -17.37
CA LEU A 38 6.65 -4.47 -17.39
C LEU A 38 6.90 -5.15 -18.74
N ASN A 39 6.62 -4.42 -19.82
CA ASN A 39 6.91 -4.75 -21.21
C ASN A 39 7.46 -3.46 -21.82
N ASN A 40 8.38 -3.49 -22.78
CA ASN A 40 9.10 -2.30 -23.33
C ASN A 40 8.23 -1.08 -23.75
N SER A 41 6.91 -1.18 -23.73
CA SER A 41 5.92 -0.11 -23.97
C SER A 41 5.26 0.47 -22.69
N GLN A 42 5.25 -0.28 -21.60
CA GLN A 42 4.54 0.02 -20.35
C GLN A 42 5.50 0.37 -19.22
N LEU A 43 5.22 1.51 -18.59
CA LEU A 43 5.89 1.95 -17.38
C LEU A 43 5.00 1.68 -16.17
N PHE A 44 5.57 0.95 -15.22
CA PHE A 44 5.04 0.77 -13.88
C PHE A 44 5.67 1.80 -12.95
N GLN A 45 4.84 2.50 -12.20
CA GLN A 45 5.25 3.48 -11.21
C GLN A 45 4.54 3.19 -9.90
N LEU A 46 5.28 3.16 -8.81
CA LEU A 46 4.76 3.03 -7.47
C LEU A 46 5.33 4.15 -6.61
N TYR A 47 4.46 4.88 -5.94
CA TYR A 47 4.81 6.02 -5.10
C TYR A 47 4.22 5.83 -3.71
N ALA A 48 5.00 6.09 -2.67
CA ALA A 48 4.52 6.19 -1.29
C ALA A 48 4.92 7.54 -0.72
N TYR A 49 3.94 8.36 -0.34
CA TYR A 49 4.17 9.71 0.19
C TYR A 49 2.96 10.20 1.00
N CYS A 50 3.20 10.96 2.07
CA CYS A 50 2.17 11.60 2.90
C CYS A 50 1.07 10.62 3.38
N GLY A 51 1.42 9.38 3.72
CA GLY A 51 0.47 8.37 4.16
C GLY A 51 -0.34 7.69 3.04
N GLY A 52 -0.14 8.10 1.78
CA GLY A 52 -0.79 7.53 0.60
C GLY A 52 0.16 6.67 -0.24
N CYS A 53 -0.42 5.73 -0.98
CA CYS A 53 0.25 5.00 -2.05
C CYS A 53 -0.44 5.31 -3.37
N LYS A 54 0.35 5.46 -4.43
CA LYS A 54 -0.12 5.63 -5.79
C LYS A 54 0.56 4.64 -6.69
N VAL A 55 -0.26 3.83 -7.36
CA VAL A 55 0.18 2.88 -8.37
C VAL A 55 -0.27 3.39 -9.72
N GLY A 56 0.67 3.55 -10.62
CA GLY A 56 0.46 3.98 -11.99
C GLY A 56 0.96 2.93 -12.97
N LEU A 57 0.12 2.55 -13.91
CA LEU A 57 0.55 1.99 -15.19
C LEU A 57 0.33 3.05 -16.24
N GLY A 58 1.27 3.22 -17.15
CA GLY A 58 1.10 4.11 -18.29
C GLY A 58 1.88 3.63 -19.50
N ASP A 59 1.26 3.75 -20.67
CA ASP A 59 1.94 3.57 -21.94
C ASP A 59 2.79 4.81 -22.25
N PHE A 60 4.11 4.62 -22.35
CA PHE A 60 5.04 5.70 -22.73
C PHE A 60 5.25 5.77 -24.26
N GLY A 61 4.55 4.95 -25.03
CA GLY A 61 4.82 4.76 -26.46
C GLY A 61 6.09 3.94 -26.70
N PRO A 62 6.45 3.65 -27.97
CA PRO A 62 7.69 2.98 -28.30
C PRO A 62 8.87 3.92 -28.00
N THR A 63 9.40 3.82 -26.78
CA THR A 63 10.67 4.45 -26.43
C THR A 63 11.76 3.40 -26.47
N ASN A 64 12.92 3.73 -27.01
CA ASN A 64 14.11 2.84 -26.95
C ASN A 64 14.72 2.80 -25.53
N TRP A 65 14.03 3.37 -24.55
CA TRP A 65 14.50 3.48 -23.18
C TRP A 65 14.06 2.23 -22.42
N LYS A 66 15.01 1.32 -22.19
CA LYS A 66 14.84 0.28 -21.18
C LYS A 66 14.87 0.95 -19.81
N TYR A 67 13.71 1.11 -19.20
CA TYR A 67 13.64 1.45 -17.78
C TYR A 67 14.00 0.20 -16.98
N ASP A 68 15.25 0.12 -16.56
CA ASP A 68 15.62 -0.79 -15.46
C ASP A 68 14.82 -0.44 -14.21
N TRP A 69 14.59 -1.45 -13.38
CA TRP A 69 13.95 -1.25 -12.09
C TRP A 69 14.81 -0.32 -11.24
N LYS A 70 14.26 0.84 -10.91
CA LYS A 70 14.91 1.86 -10.08
C LYS A 70 14.06 2.13 -8.86
N TYR A 71 14.70 2.04 -7.71
CA TYR A 71 14.16 2.51 -6.43
C TYR A 71 14.84 3.82 -6.06
N LYS A 72 14.06 4.81 -5.68
CA LYS A 72 14.54 6.10 -5.17
C LYS A 72 13.79 6.40 -3.87
N SER A 73 14.55 6.62 -2.80
CA SER A 73 14.05 7.16 -1.54
C SER A 73 14.62 8.58 -1.41
N VAL A 74 13.75 9.55 -1.17
CA VAL A 74 14.13 10.95 -0.97
C VAL A 74 13.56 11.38 0.36
N GLU A 75 14.39 11.93 1.24
CA GLU A 75 13.91 12.51 2.49
C GLU A 75 13.00 13.71 2.18
N PHE A 76 11.94 13.87 2.98
CA PHE A 76 10.93 14.88 2.70
C PHE A 76 11.49 16.28 2.98
N ASP A 77 11.71 17.06 1.92
CA ASP A 77 11.97 18.48 2.07
C ASP A 77 10.64 19.21 2.40
N PRO A 78 10.53 19.92 3.53
CA PRO A 78 9.32 20.63 3.91
C PRO A 78 8.84 21.63 2.84
N GLU A 79 9.72 22.16 1.97
CA GLU A 79 9.29 23.02 0.86
C GLU A 79 8.41 22.28 -0.15
N PHE A 80 8.68 20.99 -0.40
CA PHE A 80 7.89 20.15 -1.31
C PHE A 80 6.48 19.82 -0.78
N ALA A 81 6.32 19.82 0.55
CA ALA A 81 5.03 19.61 1.21
C ALA A 81 4.01 20.68 0.82
N SER A 82 4.48 21.93 0.74
CA SER A 82 3.63 23.10 0.49
C SER A 82 2.99 23.07 -0.91
N LEU A 83 3.76 22.68 -1.94
CA LEU A 83 3.31 22.60 -3.34
C LEU A 83 2.33 21.45 -3.60
N ASN A 84 2.43 20.36 -2.84
CA ASN A 84 1.57 19.20 -3.00
C ASN A 84 0.35 19.20 -2.08
N SER A 85 0.33 20.01 -1.00
CA SER A 85 -0.81 20.09 -0.07
C SER A 85 -2.12 20.56 -0.73
N SER A 86 -2.06 21.21 -1.89
CA SER A 86 -3.22 21.78 -2.59
C SER A 86 -4.04 20.77 -3.41
N ARG A 87 -3.66 19.49 -3.45
CA ARG A 87 -4.45 18.46 -4.14
C ARG A 87 -5.06 17.50 -3.12
N PRO A 88 -6.38 17.21 -3.19
CA PRO A 88 -7.00 16.22 -2.32
C PRO A 88 -6.39 14.84 -2.63
N HIS A 89 -5.44 14.42 -1.79
CA HIS A 89 -4.66 13.17 -1.92
C HIS A 89 -5.51 11.90 -1.77
N PHE A 90 -6.79 12.05 -1.42
CA PHE A 90 -7.68 10.98 -1.01
C PHE A 90 -8.95 10.85 -1.85
N ALA A 91 -9.05 11.54 -2.98
CA ALA A 91 -10.02 11.13 -3.98
C ALA A 91 -9.44 9.90 -4.68
N ALA A 92 -10.07 8.74 -4.52
CA ALA A 92 -9.84 7.58 -5.37
C ALA A 92 -10.25 7.96 -6.81
N SER A 93 -9.40 8.73 -7.49
CA SER A 93 -9.66 9.21 -8.82
C SER A 93 -9.05 8.22 -9.79
N VAL A 94 -9.87 7.31 -10.30
CA VAL A 94 -9.53 6.59 -11.52
C VAL A 94 -9.66 7.59 -12.66
N ARG A 95 -8.58 8.33 -12.94
CA ARG A 95 -8.57 9.28 -14.05
C ARG A 95 -8.15 8.53 -15.31
N TYR A 96 -9.13 8.17 -16.14
CA TYR A 96 -8.87 7.74 -17.50
C TYR A 96 -8.35 8.94 -18.30
N GLN A 97 -7.06 8.95 -18.61
CA GLN A 97 -6.54 9.80 -19.69
C GLN A 97 -6.64 9.03 -21.01
N PRO A 98 -6.90 9.71 -22.14
CA PRO A 98 -7.02 9.09 -23.46
C PRO A 98 -5.72 8.42 -23.97
N ARG A 99 -4.61 8.58 -23.24
CA ARG A 99 -3.49 7.63 -23.25
C ARG A 99 -3.61 6.74 -22.02
N THR A 100 -3.94 5.47 -22.26
CA THR A 100 -3.95 4.26 -21.40
C THR A 100 -3.04 4.31 -20.19
N SER A 101 -3.37 5.17 -19.22
CA SER A 101 -2.66 5.26 -17.97
C SER A 101 -3.64 5.06 -16.82
N LEU A 102 -3.56 3.87 -16.22
CA LEU A 102 -4.31 3.52 -15.03
C LEU A 102 -3.56 4.06 -13.83
N ARG A 103 -4.15 5.01 -13.10
CA ARG A 103 -3.60 5.51 -11.84
C ARG A 103 -4.59 5.23 -10.72
N VAL A 104 -4.16 4.45 -9.73
CA VAL A 104 -4.92 4.13 -8.53
C VAL A 104 -4.18 4.75 -7.35
N SER A 105 -4.88 5.55 -6.56
CA SER A 105 -4.33 6.13 -5.33
C SER A 105 -5.16 5.66 -4.16
N PHE A 106 -4.51 5.20 -3.09
CA PHE A 106 -5.18 4.71 -1.90
C PHE A 106 -4.36 5.01 -0.64
N PRO A 107 -5.02 5.21 0.51
CA PRO A 107 -4.34 5.26 1.80
C PRO A 107 -3.56 3.98 2.13
N LEU A 108 -2.31 4.11 2.57
CA LEU A 108 -1.51 2.96 3.05
C LEU A 108 -2.09 2.34 4.33
N TRP A 109 -2.73 3.14 5.19
CA TRP A 109 -3.41 2.64 6.37
C TRP A 109 -4.57 1.70 6.01
N TYR A 110 -5.25 1.97 4.90
CA TYR A 110 -6.37 1.13 4.45
C TYR A 110 -5.89 -0.22 3.94
N SER A 111 -4.83 -0.28 3.13
CA SER A 111 -4.25 -1.56 2.71
C SER A 111 -3.75 -2.38 3.90
N THR A 112 -3.19 -1.71 4.91
CA THR A 112 -2.77 -2.34 6.17
C THR A 112 -3.94 -3.04 6.86
N LEU A 113 -5.09 -2.37 6.98
CA LEU A 113 -6.32 -2.93 7.54
C LEU A 113 -6.86 -4.09 6.72
N VAL A 114 -6.91 -3.96 5.39
CA VAL A 114 -7.41 -5.01 4.50
C VAL A 114 -6.57 -6.27 4.65
N PHE A 115 -5.24 -6.16 4.65
CA PHE A 115 -4.36 -7.31 4.84
C PHE A 115 -4.46 -7.91 6.25
N ALA A 116 -4.57 -7.07 7.29
CA ALA A 116 -4.78 -7.55 8.65
C ALA A 116 -6.09 -8.35 8.77
N LEU A 117 -7.19 -7.80 8.25
CA LEU A 117 -8.50 -8.45 8.26
C LEU A 117 -8.50 -9.73 7.40
N ALA A 118 -7.86 -9.72 6.23
CA ALA A 118 -7.71 -10.90 5.39
C ALA A 118 -6.92 -12.00 6.10
N GLY A 119 -5.83 -11.66 6.79
CA GLY A 119 -5.06 -12.61 7.60
C GLY A 119 -5.90 -13.21 8.72
N VAL A 120 -6.64 -12.37 9.45
CA VAL A 120 -7.56 -12.82 10.51
C VAL A 120 -8.69 -13.69 9.94
N ALA A 121 -9.30 -13.30 8.83
CA ALA A 121 -10.35 -14.07 8.17
C ALA A 121 -9.84 -15.44 7.70
N SER A 122 -8.62 -15.51 7.18
CA SER A 122 -7.97 -16.76 6.76
C SER A 122 -7.75 -17.73 7.91
N LEU A 123 -7.44 -17.21 9.10
CA LEU A 123 -7.37 -18.00 10.33
C LEU A 123 -8.76 -18.44 10.83
N ARG A 124 -9.80 -17.68 10.51
CA ARG A 124 -11.18 -17.88 11.00
C ARG A 124 -12.05 -18.74 10.09
N LEU A 125 -11.68 -18.95 8.82
CA LEU A 125 -12.34 -19.90 7.91
C LEU A 125 -12.14 -21.34 8.43
N GLY A 126 -12.92 -21.76 9.41
CA GLY A 126 -12.98 -23.15 9.90
C GLY A 126 -12.83 -23.38 11.42
N ARG A 127 -12.73 -22.33 12.26
CA ARG A 127 -12.80 -22.48 13.73
C ARG A 127 -13.98 -21.69 14.30
N ARG A 128 -14.72 -22.29 15.23
CA ARG A 128 -15.79 -21.63 16.00
C ARG A 128 -15.22 -20.37 16.66
N PHE A 129 -15.99 -19.27 16.63
CA PHE A 129 -15.64 -17.99 17.26
C PHE A 129 -15.28 -18.22 18.73
N THR A 130 -13.98 -18.25 19.02
CA THR A 130 -13.49 -18.27 20.40
C THR A 130 -13.10 -16.85 20.78
N ILE A 131 -13.42 -16.47 22.01
CA ILE A 131 -13.15 -15.15 22.61
C ILE A 131 -11.69 -14.71 22.38
N ARG A 132 -10.74 -15.67 22.38
CA ARG A 132 -9.32 -15.42 22.09
C ARG A 132 -9.08 -14.80 20.71
N SER A 133 -9.79 -15.25 19.68
CA SER A 133 -9.64 -14.68 18.32
C SER A 133 -10.22 -13.27 18.22
N ALA A 134 -11.28 -12.98 18.98
CA ALA A 134 -11.90 -11.65 19.05
C ALA A 134 -10.99 -10.67 19.77
N ILE A 135 -10.34 -11.09 20.86
CA ILE A 135 -9.33 -10.29 21.56
C ILE A 135 -8.16 -9.95 20.64
N ILE A 136 -7.60 -10.93 19.90
CA ILE A 136 -6.49 -10.65 18.98
C ILE A 136 -6.90 -9.62 17.91
N ALA A 137 -8.07 -9.78 17.29
CA ALA A 137 -8.53 -8.80 16.30
C ALA A 137 -8.80 -7.41 16.89
N THR A 138 -9.40 -7.34 18.09
CA THR A 138 -9.66 -6.05 18.76
C THR A 138 -8.37 -5.37 19.21
N THR A 139 -7.36 -6.12 19.65
CA THR A 139 -6.03 -5.54 19.97
C THR A 139 -5.33 -5.00 18.72
N VAL A 140 -5.44 -5.67 17.57
CA VAL A 140 -4.90 -5.16 16.30
C VAL A 140 -5.63 -3.88 15.88
N VAL A 141 -6.96 -3.87 15.95
CA VAL A 141 -7.76 -2.67 15.62
C VAL A 141 -7.46 -1.52 16.58
N ALA A 142 -7.35 -1.79 17.88
CA ALA A 142 -7.02 -0.80 18.89
C ALA A 142 -5.60 -0.25 18.71
N GLY A 143 -4.62 -1.09 18.38
CA GLY A 143 -3.26 -0.65 18.07
C GLY A 143 -3.21 0.23 16.81
N LEU A 144 -3.96 -0.13 15.77
CA LEU A 144 -4.07 0.68 14.56
C LEU A 144 -4.77 2.03 14.83
N LEU A 145 -5.83 2.04 15.65
CA LEU A 145 -6.51 3.28 16.07
C LEU A 145 -5.60 4.16 16.94
N GLY A 146 -4.85 3.58 17.88
CA GLY A 146 -3.90 4.33 18.71
C GLY A 146 -2.84 5.04 17.86
N MET A 147 -2.30 4.36 16.85
CA MET A 147 -1.32 4.96 15.94
C MET A 147 -1.92 6.01 15.00
N ALA A 148 -3.18 5.86 14.60
CA ALA A 148 -3.90 6.87 13.81
C ALA A 148 -4.21 8.15 14.62
N VAL A 149 -4.26 8.07 15.95
CA VAL A 149 -4.55 9.21 16.85
C VAL A 149 -3.28 9.94 17.31
N ILE A 150 -2.14 9.26 17.34
CA ILE A 150 -0.85 9.85 17.75
C ILE A 150 -0.20 10.70 16.63
N LEU A 151 -0.62 10.49 15.38
CA LEU A 151 -0.17 11.23 14.20
C LEU A 151 -1.05 12.46 13.95
#